data_AF-A0A352PSL2-F1
#
_entry.id   AF-A0A352PSL2-F1
#
_cell.length_a   1.000
_cell.length_b   1.000
_cell.length_c   1.000
_cell.angle_alpha   90.00
_cell.angle_beta   90.00
_cell.angle_gamma   90.00
#
_symmetry.space_group_name_H-M   'P 1'
#
loop_
_entity.id
_entity.type
_entity.pdbx_description
1 polymer ?
#
loop_
_entity_poly.entity_id
_entity_poly.type
_entity_poly.pdbx_seq_one_letter_code
_entity_poly.pdbx_strand_id
1 'polypeptide(L)' 'VAEERYDLIIPDACWEDAKIRLVLDIIVSAPFKRMVGDMGGYDVGEAGKVMGHWDGQRWL' A
#
# COMPACT_ATOMS: atom_id res chain seq x y z
N VAL A 1 11.44 12.92 -15.66
CA VAL A 1 10.83 12.99 -14.31
C VAL A 1 10.90 11.59 -13.74
N ALA A 2 11.33 11.43 -12.49
CA ALA A 2 11.31 10.14 -11.80
C ALA A 2 10.12 10.13 -10.84
N GLU A 3 9.39 9.02 -10.77
CA GLU A 3 8.26 8.84 -9.86
C GLU A 3 8.75 8.11 -8.60
N GLU A 4 8.56 8.73 -7.44
CA GLU A 4 8.90 8.09 -6.17
C GLU A 4 7.78 7.14 -5.75
N ARG A 5 8.10 5.85 -5.78
CA ARG A 5 7.16 4.77 -5.43
C ARG A 5 7.53 4.17 -4.08
N TYR A 6 6.54 4.06 -3.19
CA TYR A 6 6.69 3.45 -1.87
C TYR A 6 5.72 2.30 -1.71
N ASP A 7 6.24 1.09 -1.53
CA ASP A 7 5.46 -0.10 -1.19
C ASP A 7 5.58 -0.40 0.31
N LEU A 8 4.50 -0.91 0.91
CA LEU A 8 4.51 -1.35 2.32
C LEU A 8 4.97 -2.80 2.39
N ILE A 9 6.02 -3.08 3.19
CA ILE A 9 6.43 -4.44 3.52
C ILE A 9 5.74 -4.86 4.82
N ILE A 10 4.91 -5.90 4.74
CA ILE A 10 4.13 -6.42 5.86
C ILE A 10 4.54 -7.88 6.09
N PRO A 11 4.99 -8.26 7.29
CA PRO A 11 5.21 -9.67 7.62
C PRO A 11 3.90 -10.47 7.53
N ASP A 12 3.92 -11.66 6.94
CA ASP A 12 2.73 -12.52 6.77
C ASP A 12 1.98 -12.76 8.07
N ALA A 13 2.71 -12.94 9.17
CA ALA A 13 2.13 -13.15 10.50
C ALA A 13 1.24 -11.99 10.95
N CYS A 14 1.39 -10.81 10.36
CA CYS A 14 0.62 -9.62 10.66
C CYS A 14 -0.49 -9.35 9.62
N TRP A 15 -0.63 -10.16 8.57
CA TRP A 15 -1.59 -9.89 7.49
C TRP A 15 -3.04 -9.80 7.98
N GLU A 16 -3.40 -10.64 8.96
CA GLU A 16 -4.72 -10.64 9.61
C GLU A 16 -4.75 -9.85 10.92
N ASP A 17 -3.67 -9.16 11.31
CA ASP A 17 -3.69 -8.26 12.45
C ASP A 17 -4.68 -7.11 12.18
N ALA A 18 -5.54 -6.82 13.17
CA ALA A 18 -6.62 -5.86 13.00
C ALA A 18 -6.12 -4.45 12.63
N LYS A 19 -4.93 -4.05 13.12
CA LYS A 19 -4.35 -2.73 12.78
C LYS A 19 -3.83 -2.72 11.36
N ILE A 20 -3.24 -3.82 10.90
CA ILE A 20 -2.79 -3.95 9.51
C ILE A 20 -3.98 -3.94 8.56
N ARG A 21 -5.04 -4.70 8.86
CA ARG A 21 -6.30 -4.66 8.09
C ARG A 21 -6.87 -3.24 8.00
N LEU A 22 -6.91 -2.51 9.12
CA LEU A 22 -7.39 -1.13 9.13
C LEU A 22 -6.54 -0.21 8.22
N VAL A 23 -5.21 -0.34 8.24
CA VAL A 23 -4.34 0.44 7.35
C VAL A 23 -4.63 0.10 5.88
N LEU A 24 -4.73 -1.18 5.54
CA LEU A 24 -5.02 -1.65 4.19
C LEU A 24 -6.38 -1.14 3.68
N ASP A 25 -7.39 -1.09 4.56
CA ASP A 25 -8.71 -0.54 4.24
C ASP A 25 -8.66 0.98 4.00
N ILE A 26 -7.87 1.71 4.80
CA ILE A 26 -7.71 3.16 4.65
C ILE A 26 -7.02 3.50 3.32
N ILE A 27 -5.93 2.84 2.95
CA ILE A 27 -5.15 3.18 1.76
C ILE A 27 -5.93 2.97 0.45
N VAL A 28 -6.89 2.03 0.43
CA VAL A 28 -7.77 1.82 -0.73
C VAL A 28 -8.99 2.74 -0.73
N SER A 29 -9.29 3.40 0.39
CA SER A 29 -10.50 4.20 0.56
C SER A 29 -10.51 5.45 -0.33
N ALA A 30 -11.68 5.77 -0.88
CA ALA A 30 -11.86 6.96 -1.70
C ALA A 30 -11.56 8.28 -0.97
N PRO A 31 -11.92 8.47 0.33
CA PRO A 31 -11.55 9.66 1.08
C PRO A 31 -10.03 9.86 1.18
N PHE A 32 -9.29 8.78 1.46
CA PHE A 32 -7.83 8.84 1.54
C PHE A 32 -7.20 9.18 0.19
N LYS A 33 -7.60 8.48 -0.88
CA LYS A 33 -7.10 8.72 -2.24
C LYS A 33 -7.35 10.15 -2.71
N ARG A 34 -8.52 10.71 -2.42
CA ARG A 34 -8.82 12.12 -2.71
C ARG A 34 -7.91 13.07 -1.94
N MET A 35 -7.82 12.89 -0.62
CA MET A 35 -6.96 13.72 0.23
C MET A 35 -5.51 13.74 -0.25
N VAL A 36 -4.94 12.58 -0.58
CA VAL A 36 -3.55 12.49 -1.09
C VAL A 36 -3.43 13.11 -2.49
N GLY A 37 -4.40 12.89 -3.38
CA GLY A 37 -4.42 13.52 -4.70
C GLY A 37 -4.50 15.05 -4.63
N ASP A 38 -5.29 15.58 -3.69
CA ASP A 38 -5.47 17.03 -3.47
C ASP A 38 -4.19 17.71 -2.95
N MET A 39 -3.28 16.96 -2.32
CA MET A 39 -1.97 17.48 -1.92
C MET A 39 -1.05 17.80 -3.11
N GLY A 40 -1.32 17.21 -4.28
CA GLY A 40 -0.54 17.38 -5.49
C GLY A 40 0.82 16.66 -5.45
N GLY A 41 1.26 16.15 -6.59
CA GLY A 41 2.57 15.50 -6.73
C GLY A 41 2.64 14.05 -6.23
N TYR A 42 1.53 13.48 -5.74
CA TYR A 42 1.43 12.07 -5.34
C TYR A 42 0.49 11.32 -6.28
N ASP A 43 0.94 10.15 -6.76
CA ASP A 43 0.09 9.19 -7.47
C ASP A 43 -0.34 8.07 -6.52
N VAL A 44 -1.65 7.83 -6.45
CA VAL A 44 -2.27 6.78 -5.62
C VAL A 44 -2.94 5.69 -6.45
N GLY A 45 -2.69 5.65 -7.77
CA GLY A 45 -3.28 4.66 -8.69
C GLY A 45 -3.02 3.21 -8.26
N GLU A 46 -1.82 2.95 -7.73
CA GLU A 46 -1.39 1.62 -7.29
C GLU A 46 -1.59 1.39 -5.77
N ALA A 47 -2.16 2.35 -5.04
CA ALA A 47 -2.31 2.23 -3.59
C ALA A 47 -3.20 1.03 -3.20
N GLY A 48 -2.65 0.17 -2.34
CA GLY A 48 -3.28 -1.06 -1.86
C GLY A 48 -3.11 -2.27 -2.78
N LYS A 49 -2.38 -2.15 -3.89
CA LYS A 49 -2.02 -3.28 -4.73
C LYS A 49 -0.94 -4.13 -4.06
N VAL A 50 -1.17 -5.44 -4.01
CA VAL A 50 -0.14 -6.39 -3.59
C VAL A 50 0.87 -6.56 -4.73
N MET A 51 2.13 -6.25 -4.45
CA MET A 51 3.20 -6.27 -5.45
C MET A 51 3.93 -7.59 -5.55
N GLY A 52 3.91 -8.39 -4.48
CA GLY A 52 4.46 -9.73 -4.44
C GLY A 52 4.40 -10.30 -3.04
N HIS A 53 4.65 -11.60 -2.95
CA HIS A 53 4.75 -12.33 -1.68
C HIS A 53 6.15 -12.92 -1.55
N TRP A 54 6.85 -12.62 -0.47
CA TRP A 54 8.21 -13.14 -0.25
C TRP A 54 8.15 -14.50 0.43
N ASP A 55 8.63 -15.54 -0.26
CA ASP A 55 8.61 -16.92 0.26
C ASP A 55 9.81 -17.29 1.15
N GLY A 56 10.71 -16.33 1.40
CA GLY A 56 11.99 -16.57 2.08
C GLY A 56 13.20 -16.57 1.13
N GLN A 57 13.00 -16.71 -0.18
CA GLN A 57 14.05 -16.78 -1.19
C GLN A 57 13.82 -15.90 -2.41
N ARG A 58 12.56 -15.71 -2.81
CA ARG A 58 12.18 -14.88 -3.96
C ARG A 58 10.82 -14.21 -3.75
N TRP A 59 10.58 -13.17 -4.54
CA TRP A 59 9.26 -12.57 -4.69
C TRP A 59 8.43 -13.42 -5.67
N LEU A 60 7.27 -13.87 -5.20
CA LEU A 60 6.22 -14.54 -5.98
C LEU A 60 5.24 -13.52 -6.58
#